data_AF-A0A521NK17-F1
#
_entry.id   AF-A0A521NK17-F1
#
_cell.length_a   1.000
_cell.length_b   1.000
_cell.length_c   1.000
_cell.angle_alpha   90.00
_cell.angle_beta   90.00
_cell.angle_gamma   90.00
#
_symmetry.space_group_name_H-M   'P 1'
#
loop_
_entity.id
_entity.type
_entity.pdbx_description
1 polymer ?
#
loop_
_entity_poly.entity_id
_entity_poly.type
_entity_poly.pdbx_seq_one_letter_code
_entity_poly.pdbx_strand_id
1 'polypeptide(L)'
;MTERQMILVKNSWKLFRKIEPKFIGEVFYGRLFQQLPSLRAMFKGDMSAQYGKLVDMLSLVISRLDKPETVNEEIRQLAIRHVEYGVRPAHYKLVGDALLWTMQKGLGTDWTDETAEAWITCYAMLSDTMIKAAAGIGKG
;
A
#
# COMPACT_ATOMS: atom_id res chain seq x y z
N MET A 1 -6.29 -9.64 -11.48
CA MET A 1 -7.34 -8.62 -11.36
C MET A 1 -8.09 -8.54 -12.68
N THR A 2 -9.40 -8.31 -12.64
CA THR A 2 -10.20 -8.05 -13.84
C THR A 2 -10.12 -6.56 -14.24
N GLU A 3 -10.51 -6.22 -15.47
CA GLU A 3 -10.63 -4.81 -15.90
C GLU A 3 -11.56 -4.01 -14.98
N ARG A 4 -12.70 -4.60 -14.59
CA ARG A 4 -13.64 -3.98 -13.65
C ARG A 4 -12.98 -3.64 -12.32
N GLN A 5 -12.21 -4.56 -11.74
CA GLN A 5 -11.49 -4.31 -10.49
C GLN A 5 -10.45 -3.21 -10.64
N MET A 6 -9.72 -3.15 -11.77
CA MET A 6 -8.77 -2.08 -12.04
C MET A 6 -9.45 -0.70 -12.13
N ILE A 7 -10.60 -0.62 -12.80
CA ILE A 7 -11.40 0.61 -12.89
C ILE A 7 -11.87 1.05 -11.50
N LEU A 8 -12.38 0.13 -10.67
CA LEU A 8 -12.83 0.42 -9.31
C LEU A 8 -11.68 0.97 -8.46
N VAL A 9 -10.50 0.33 -8.48
CA VAL A 9 -9.32 0.79 -7.75
C VAL A 9 -8.87 2.17 -8.23
N LYS A 10 -8.77 2.40 -9.54
CA LYS A 10 -8.33 3.70 -10.09
C LYS A 10 -9.31 4.83 -9.75
N ASN A 11 -10.62 4.58 -9.89
CA ASN A 11 -11.65 5.60 -9.63
C ASN A 11 -11.74 5.94 -8.14
N SER A 12 -11.79 4.92 -7.28
CA SER A 12 -11.83 5.13 -5.82
C SER A 12 -10.53 5.75 -5.31
N TRP A 13 -9.37 5.41 -5.88
CA TRP A 13 -8.11 6.08 -5.55
C TRP A 13 -8.14 7.58 -5.91
N LYS A 14 -8.67 7.93 -7.09
CA LYS A 14 -8.82 9.33 -7.52
C LYS A 14 -9.69 10.13 -6.55
N LEU A 15 -10.76 9.52 -6.02
CA LEU A 15 -11.60 10.14 -4.99
C LEU A 15 -10.85 10.27 -3.66
N PHE A 16 -10.22 9.18 -3.21
CA PHE A 16 -9.48 9.14 -1.95
C PHE A 16 -8.33 10.16 -1.90
N ARG A 17 -7.64 10.38 -3.02
CA ARG A 17 -6.55 11.37 -3.15
C ARG A 17 -6.98 12.83 -3.02
N LYS A 18 -8.28 13.14 -2.94
CA LYS A 18 -8.78 14.48 -2.61
C LYS A 18 -8.62 14.83 -1.13
N ILE A 19 -8.40 13.83 -0.26
CA ILE A 19 -8.10 14.02 1.16
C ILE A 19 -6.64 14.46 1.29
N GLU A 20 -6.34 15.38 2.21
CA GLU A 20 -4.96 15.81 2.39
C GLU A 20 -4.05 14.63 2.79
N PRO A 21 -2.85 14.48 2.18
CA PRO A 21 -1.95 13.37 2.45
C PRO A 21 -1.57 13.22 3.91
N LYS A 22 -1.49 14.33 4.65
CA LYS A 22 -1.19 14.33 6.08
C LYS A 22 -2.25 13.54 6.87
N PHE A 23 -3.54 13.83 6.65
CA PHE A 23 -4.62 13.11 7.32
C PHE A 23 -4.66 11.63 6.93
N ILE A 24 -4.45 11.31 5.65
CA ILE A 24 -4.34 9.91 5.19
C ILE A 24 -3.23 9.19 5.97
N GLY A 25 -2.05 9.81 6.05
CA GLY A 25 -0.90 9.25 6.75
C GLY A 25 -1.13 9.08 8.23
N GLU A 26 -1.67 10.08 8.92
CA GLU A 26 -1.97 10.02 10.36
C GLU A 26 -2.94 8.88 10.69
N VAL A 27 -4.02 8.74 9.91
CA VAL A 27 -5.01 7.67 10.09
C VAL A 27 -4.40 6.30 9.82
N PHE A 28 -3.66 6.15 8.71
CA PHE A 28 -3.01 4.89 8.33
C PHE A 28 -1.96 4.45 9.36
N TYR A 29 -1.00 5.30 9.67
CA TYR A 29 0.08 4.96 10.60
C TYR A 29 -0.43 4.82 12.03
N GLY A 30 -1.42 5.63 12.43
CA GLY A 30 -2.12 5.46 13.70
C GLY A 30 -2.73 4.06 13.81
N ARG A 31 -3.46 3.61 12.78
CA ARG A 31 -4.04 2.27 12.74
C ARG A 31 -2.98 1.17 12.76
N LEU A 32 -1.92 1.31 11.96
CA LEU A 32 -0.83 0.34 11.88
C LEU A 32 -0.12 0.15 13.23
N PHE A 33 0.20 1.26 13.91
CA PHE A 33 0.91 1.21 15.19
C PHE A 33 0.01 0.81 16.36
N GLN A 34 -1.31 1.01 16.26
CA GLN A 34 -2.24 0.41 17.22
C GLN A 34 -2.26 -1.12 17.12
N GLN A 35 -2.14 -1.68 15.92
CA GLN A 35 -2.12 -3.13 15.72
C GLN A 35 -0.78 -3.75 16.15
N LEU A 36 0.34 -3.07 15.89
CA LEU A 36 1.66 -3.52 16.32
C LEU A 36 2.56 -2.31 16.66
N PRO A 37 2.60 -1.88 17.94
CA PRO A 37 3.34 -0.69 18.37
C PRO A 37 4.83 -0.74 18.06
N SER A 38 5.44 -1.93 18.05
CA SER A 38 6.87 -2.11 17.75
C SER A 38 7.24 -1.71 16.31
N LEU A 39 6.29 -1.67 15.37
CA LEU A 39 6.55 -1.21 14.01
C LEU A 39 6.96 0.27 13.96
N ARG A 40 6.57 1.09 14.94
CA ARG A 40 6.94 2.51 14.99
C ARG A 40 8.46 2.72 14.93
N ALA A 41 9.23 1.81 15.51
CA ALA A 41 10.69 1.89 15.53
C ALA A 41 11.33 1.70 14.14
N MET A 42 10.62 1.08 13.19
CA MET A 42 11.08 0.93 11.81
C MET A 42 10.97 2.22 11.00
N PHE A 43 10.07 3.14 11.39
CA PHE A 43 9.85 4.41 10.70
C PHE A 43 10.62 5.54 11.40
N LYS A 44 11.93 5.63 11.13
CA LYS A 44 12.80 6.64 11.76
C LYS A 44 12.52 8.06 11.21
N GLY A 45 12.67 9.07 12.07
CA GLY A 45 12.56 10.48 11.70
C GLY A 45 11.14 11.06 11.77
N ASP A 46 10.96 12.20 11.11
CA ASP A 46 9.68 12.90 11.01
C ASP A 46 8.71 12.15 10.09
N MET A 47 7.53 11.83 10.64
CA MET A 47 6.48 11.12 9.93
C MET A 47 5.82 11.96 8.84
N SER A 48 5.91 13.29 8.91
CA SER A 48 5.28 14.20 7.94
C SER A 48 5.74 13.92 6.51
N ALA A 49 7.05 13.70 6.31
CA ALA A 49 7.61 13.31 5.02
C ALA A 49 7.24 11.87 4.63
N GLN A 50 7.06 10.99 5.61
CA GLN A 50 6.72 9.58 5.40
C GLN A 50 5.27 9.40 4.91
N TYR A 51 4.35 10.29 5.30
CA TYR A 51 2.98 10.29 4.83
C TYR A 51 2.89 10.47 3.31
N GLY A 52 3.61 11.46 2.77
CA GLY A 52 3.68 11.70 1.33
C GLY A 52 4.24 10.49 0.56
N LYS A 53 5.35 9.92 1.04
CA LYS A 53 5.99 8.76 0.40
C LYS A 53 5.06 7.56 0.21
N LEU A 54 4.24 7.23 1.22
CA LEU A 54 3.27 6.14 1.12
C LEU A 54 2.26 6.41 0.00
N VAL A 55 1.69 7.61 0.01
CA VAL A 55 0.61 8.03 -0.88
C VAL A 55 1.13 8.16 -2.32
N ASP A 56 2.39 8.54 -2.52
CA ASP A 56 3.04 8.61 -3.84
C ASP A 56 3.39 7.22 -4.39
N MET A 57 3.92 6.32 -3.54
CA MET A 57 4.19 4.94 -3.96
C MET A 57 2.93 4.19 -4.37
N LEU A 58 1.84 4.34 -3.61
CA LEU A 58 0.54 3.74 -3.98
C LEU A 58 0.02 4.33 -5.29
N SER A 59 0.08 5.66 -5.46
CA SER A 59 -0.30 6.31 -6.72
C SER A 59 0.48 5.79 -7.92
N LEU A 60 1.80 5.59 -7.77
CA LEU A 60 2.62 5.04 -8.83
C LEU A 60 2.14 3.65 -9.24
N VAL A 61 1.97 2.74 -8.28
CA VAL A 61 1.51 1.37 -8.56
C VAL A 61 0.13 1.37 -9.20
N ILE A 62 -0.81 2.14 -8.65
CA ILE A 62 -2.19 2.22 -9.13
C ILE A 62 -2.27 2.79 -10.54
N SER A 63 -1.43 3.78 -10.85
CA SER A 63 -1.39 4.40 -12.18
C SER A 63 -1.00 3.42 -13.29
N ARG A 64 -0.30 2.33 -12.92
CA ARG A 64 0.27 1.35 -13.83
C ARG A 64 -0.34 -0.07 -13.67
N LEU A 65 -1.49 -0.20 -13.00
CA LEU A 65 -2.16 -1.52 -12.84
C LEU A 65 -2.49 -2.22 -14.17
N ASP A 66 -2.70 -1.45 -15.24
CA ASP A 66 -2.95 -1.91 -16.60
C ASP A 66 -1.65 -2.20 -17.39
N LYS A 67 -0.48 -1.87 -16.83
CA LYS A 67 0.84 -2.04 -17.44
C LYS A 67 1.85 -2.61 -16.42
N PRO A 68 1.58 -3.77 -15.82
CA PRO A 68 2.36 -4.31 -14.71
C PRO A 68 3.86 -4.44 -15.04
N GLU A 69 4.19 -4.78 -16.30
CA GLU A 69 5.57 -4.91 -16.78
C GLU A 69 6.42 -3.67 -16.55
N THR A 70 5.80 -2.49 -16.56
CA THR A 70 6.50 -1.22 -16.42
C THR A 70 6.84 -0.85 -14.99
N VAL A 71 6.23 -1.48 -13.98
CA VAL A 71 6.48 -1.19 -12.55
C VAL A 71 7.47 -2.17 -11.92
N ASN A 72 7.85 -3.21 -12.66
CA ASN A 72 8.62 -4.34 -12.10
C ASN A 72 9.94 -3.89 -11.48
N GLU A 73 10.65 -2.93 -12.09
CA GLU A 73 11.92 -2.44 -11.54
C GLU A 73 11.72 -1.56 -10.31
N GLU A 74 10.74 -0.64 -10.30
CA GLU A 74 10.48 0.18 -9.13
C GLU A 74 10.00 -0.65 -7.93
N ILE A 75 9.15 -1.67 -8.17
CA ILE A 75 8.73 -2.64 -7.16
C ILE A 75 9.91 -3.46 -6.66
N ARG A 76 10.81 -3.89 -7.54
CA ARG A 76 12.03 -4.61 -7.14
C ARG A 76 12.91 -3.76 -6.23
N GLN A 77 13.19 -2.53 -6.64
CA GLN A 77 13.99 -1.59 -5.84
C GLN A 77 13.31 -1.30 -4.48
N LEU A 78 11.98 -1.20 -4.47
CA LEU A 78 11.22 -1.08 -3.23
C LEU A 78 11.37 -2.32 -2.35
N ALA A 79 11.29 -3.52 -2.92
CA ALA A 79 11.44 -4.78 -2.20
C ALA A 79 12.83 -4.91 -1.56
N ILE A 80 13.89 -4.52 -2.26
CA ILE A 80 15.26 -4.48 -1.72
C ILE A 80 15.30 -3.61 -0.44
N ARG A 81 14.80 -2.38 -0.52
CA ARG A 81 14.75 -1.48 0.64
C ARG A 81 13.92 -2.06 1.79
N HIS A 82 12.81 -2.74 1.49
CA HIS A 82 11.98 -3.38 2.52
C HIS A 82 12.74 -4.50 3.25
N VAL A 83 13.57 -5.27 2.53
CA VAL A 83 14.45 -6.27 3.15
C VAL A 83 15.48 -5.57 4.05
N GLU A 84 16.14 -4.51 3.58
CA GLU A 84 17.11 -3.73 4.37
C GLU A 84 16.50 -3.14 5.63
N TYR A 85 15.22 -2.73 5.58
CA TYR A 85 14.48 -2.23 6.73
C TYR A 85 14.07 -3.32 7.72
N GLY A 86 14.27 -4.60 7.38
CA GLY A 86 13.86 -5.73 8.21
C GLY A 86 12.37 -6.06 8.11
N VAL A 87 11.70 -5.67 7.02
CA VAL A 87 10.30 -6.01 6.78
C VAL A 87 10.16 -7.52 6.56
N ARG A 88 9.19 -8.12 7.25
CA ARG A 88 8.87 -9.55 7.16
C ARG A 88 7.53 -9.76 6.47
N PRO A 89 7.26 -10.94 5.88
CA PRO A 89 5.96 -11.25 5.28
C PRO A 89 4.75 -10.93 6.17
N ALA A 90 4.87 -11.18 7.49
CA ALA A 90 3.82 -10.87 8.45
C ALA A 90 3.46 -9.37 8.54
N HIS A 91 4.39 -8.46 8.24
CA HIS A 91 4.13 -7.02 8.28
C HIS A 91 3.22 -6.57 7.13
N TYR A 92 3.26 -7.24 5.97
CA TYR A 92 2.40 -6.90 4.84
C TYR A 92 0.92 -7.08 5.20
N LYS A 93 0.56 -8.12 5.94
CA LYS A 93 -0.83 -8.29 6.39
C LYS A 93 -1.31 -7.07 7.22
N LEU A 94 -0.50 -6.61 8.16
CA LEU A 94 -0.83 -5.45 9.00
C LEU A 94 -0.96 -4.15 8.17
N VAL A 95 -0.06 -3.96 7.21
CA VAL A 95 -0.12 -2.82 6.28
C VAL A 95 -1.39 -2.87 5.43
N GLY A 96 -1.77 -4.04 4.91
CA GLY A 96 -2.99 -4.22 4.14
C GLY A 96 -4.24 -3.91 4.97
N ASP A 97 -4.33 -4.47 6.18
CA ASP A 97 -5.46 -4.23 7.09
C ASP A 97 -5.60 -2.74 7.44
N ALA A 98 -4.47 -2.06 7.72
CA ALA A 98 -4.46 -0.63 8.02
C ALA A 98 -4.84 0.23 6.79
N LEU A 99 -4.35 -0.13 5.60
CA LEU A 99 -4.66 0.58 4.36
C LEU A 99 -6.15 0.48 4.02
N LEU A 100 -6.70 -0.74 3.96
CA LEU A 100 -8.11 -0.98 3.64
C LEU A 100 -9.03 -0.27 4.63
N TRP A 101 -8.71 -0.32 5.93
CA TRP A 101 -9.46 0.40 6.94
C TRP A 101 -9.41 1.92 6.74
N THR A 102 -8.23 2.47 6.42
CA THR A 102 -8.07 3.90 6.14
C THR A 102 -8.88 4.33 4.91
N MET A 103 -8.87 3.51 3.86
CA MET A 103 -9.64 3.76 2.65
C MET A 103 -11.15 3.71 2.92
N GLN A 104 -11.63 2.73 3.69
CA GLN A 104 -13.02 2.67 4.12
C GLN A 104 -13.44 3.94 4.85
N LYS A 105 -12.60 4.47 5.75
CA LYS A 105 -12.89 5.71 6.47
C LYS A 105 -12.87 6.95 5.58
N GLY A 106 -11.93 7.02 4.65
CA GLY A 106 -11.81 8.17 3.75
C GLY A 106 -12.88 8.22 2.64
N LEU A 107 -13.30 7.06 2.14
CA LEU A 107 -14.28 6.96 1.05
C LEU A 107 -15.73 6.91 1.53
N GLY A 108 -15.98 6.50 2.78
CA GLY A 108 -17.33 6.49 3.35
C GLY A 108 -18.30 5.67 2.50
N THR A 109 -19.35 6.31 1.97
CA THR A 109 -20.37 5.66 1.12
C THR A 109 -19.82 5.18 -0.23
N ASP A 110 -18.70 5.73 -0.71
CA ASP A 110 -18.05 5.27 -1.94
C ASP A 110 -17.26 3.96 -1.73
N TRP A 111 -17.09 3.50 -0.47
CA TRP A 111 -16.51 2.21 -0.15
C TRP A 111 -17.57 1.09 -0.19
N THR A 112 -17.90 0.65 -1.40
CA THR A 112 -18.81 -0.48 -1.63
C THR A 112 -18.10 -1.83 -1.47
N ASP A 113 -18.86 -2.93 -1.35
CA ASP A 113 -18.30 -4.28 -1.28
C ASP A 113 -17.45 -4.61 -2.52
N GLU A 114 -17.91 -4.24 -3.72
CA GLU A 114 -17.12 -4.39 -4.97
C GLU A 114 -15.79 -3.63 -4.89
N THR A 115 -15.80 -2.43 -4.32
CA THR A 115 -14.61 -1.60 -4.16
C THR A 115 -13.65 -2.25 -3.16
N ALA A 116 -14.17 -2.74 -2.03
CA ALA A 116 -13.39 -3.44 -1.03
C ALA A 116 -12.70 -4.69 -1.60
N GLU A 117 -13.44 -5.53 -2.33
CA GLU A 117 -12.89 -6.72 -2.98
C GLU A 117 -11.82 -6.39 -4.03
N ALA A 118 -12.04 -5.34 -4.82
CA ALA A 118 -11.07 -4.88 -5.80
C ALA A 118 -9.76 -4.43 -5.12
N TRP A 119 -9.84 -3.71 -4.00
CA TRP A 119 -8.68 -3.29 -3.22
C TRP A 119 -7.98 -4.43 -2.51
N ILE A 120 -8.72 -5.40 -1.95
CA ILE A 120 -8.15 -6.63 -1.36
C ILE A 120 -7.33 -7.36 -2.43
N THR A 121 -7.89 -7.53 -3.63
CA THR A 121 -7.21 -8.20 -4.74
C THR A 121 -5.97 -7.42 -5.19
N CYS A 122 -6.09 -6.09 -5.31
CA CYS A 122 -4.97 -5.22 -5.68
C CYS A 122 -3.83 -5.26 -4.67
N TYR A 123 -4.15 -5.17 -3.38
CA TYR A 123 -3.15 -5.20 -2.32
C TYR A 123 -2.47 -6.57 -2.23
N ALA A 124 -3.24 -7.66 -2.31
CA ALA A 124 -2.71 -9.02 -2.33
C ALA A 124 -1.69 -9.20 -3.45
N MET A 125 -2.03 -8.77 -4.68
CA MET A 125 -1.11 -8.82 -5.82
C MET A 125 0.18 -8.02 -5.56
N LEU A 126 0.07 -6.77 -5.10
CA LEU A 126 1.25 -5.93 -4.84
C LEU A 126 2.15 -6.54 -3.74
N SER A 127 1.55 -6.98 -2.64
CA SER A 127 2.29 -7.57 -1.52
C SER A 127 2.96 -8.90 -1.91
N ASP A 128 2.31 -9.75 -2.70
CA ASP A 128 2.88 -10.99 -3.21
C ASP A 128 4.07 -10.72 -4.14
N THR A 129 3.97 -9.75 -5.05
CA THR A 129 5.09 -9.34 -5.90
C THR A 129 6.29 -8.86 -5.08
N MET A 130 6.04 -8.03 -4.06
CA MET A 130 7.07 -7.54 -3.14
C MET A 130 7.74 -8.67 -2.35
N ILE A 131 6.96 -9.62 -1.83
CA ILE A 131 7.46 -10.78 -1.06
C ILE A 131 8.29 -11.70 -1.97
N LYS A 132 7.82 -11.97 -3.19
CA LYS A 132 8.55 -12.78 -4.17
C LYS A 132 9.86 -12.13 -4.60
N ALA A 133 9.83 -10.82 -4.87
CA ALA A 133 11.04 -10.06 -5.19
C ALA A 133 12.05 -10.11 -4.03
N ALA A 134 11.60 -9.91 -2.78
CA ALA A 134 12.40 -10.05 -1.57
C ALA A 134 13.05 -11.43 -1.43
N ALA A 135 12.29 -12.51 -1.67
CA ALA A 135 12.80 -13.87 -1.58
C ALA A 135 13.83 -14.21 -2.68
N GLY A 136 13.70 -13.61 -3.87
CA GLY A 136 14.65 -13.77 -4.97
C GLY A 136 16.00 -13.06 -4.72
N ILE A 137 16.01 -11.99 -3.93
CA ILE A 137 17.23 -11.22 -3.60
C ILE A 137 18.18 -12.03 -2.72
N GLY A 138 17.67 -12.86 -1.81
CA GLY A 138 18.50 -13.70 -0.94
C GLY A 138 19.12 -14.93 -1.61
N LYS A 139 18.91 -15.13 -2.92
CA LYS A 139 19.46 -16.24 -3.71
C LYS A 139 20.60 -15.82 -4.67
N GLY A 140 21.11 -14.60 -4.52
CA GLY A 140 22.21 -14.04 -5.33
C GLY A 140 23.56 -14.13 -4.65
#